data_AF-A0A1S6H6M4-F1
#
_entry.id   AF-A0A1S6H6M4-F1
#
_cell.length_a   1.000
_cell.length_b   1.000
_cell.length_c   1.000
_cell.angle_alpha   90.00
_cell.angle_beta   90.00
_cell.angle_gamma   90.00
#
_symmetry.space_group_name_H-M   'P 1'
#
loop_
_entity.id
_entity.type
_entity.pdbx_description
1 polymer ?
#
loop_
_entity_poly.entity_id
_entity_poly.type
_entity_poly.pdbx_seq_one_letter_code
_entity_poly.pdbx_strand_id
1 'polypeptide(L)'
;MNKKGDKLLSVYWFLILVIVATGIVLMVNVFYGNPYDVREIESALLANKVADCIYYGGEVNPEIFSVQGVFKESFRDGFMEDCSLNFDVQGDFVQVPYYIEVDFFSGINSKKSEFNITEGNNNLKPDCKIEVADSSKLAKCTDKSFFMRTKNGGVYFVKLLTIISKTNENTN
;
A
#
# COMPACT_ATOMS: atom_id res chain seq x y z
N MET A 1 -1.83 57.58 -38.27
CA MET A 1 -1.65 56.47 -37.31
C MET A 1 -0.24 55.94 -37.42
N ASN A 2 0.52 56.01 -36.34
CA ASN A 2 1.96 55.80 -36.31
C ASN A 2 2.28 54.29 -36.34
N LYS A 3 2.33 53.67 -37.53
CA LYS A 3 2.46 52.20 -37.76
C LYS A 3 3.70 51.53 -37.13
N LYS A 4 4.62 52.31 -36.51
CA LYS A 4 5.81 51.80 -35.82
C LYS A 4 5.58 51.48 -34.34
N GLY A 5 4.62 52.16 -33.68
CA GLY A 5 4.27 51.91 -32.27
C GLY A 5 3.56 50.56 -32.06
N ASP A 6 2.65 50.21 -32.97
CA ASP A 6 1.90 48.95 -32.92
C ASP A 6 2.81 47.72 -33.04
N LYS A 7 3.90 47.82 -33.83
CA LYS A 7 4.87 46.72 -33.97
C LYS A 7 5.67 46.49 -32.69
N LEU A 8 6.07 47.56 -32.00
CA LEU A 8 6.76 47.45 -30.71
C LEU A 8 5.83 46.85 -29.65
N LEU A 9 4.59 47.35 -29.58
CA LEU A 9 3.58 46.84 -28.63
C LEU A 9 3.30 45.34 -28.85
N SER A 10 3.18 44.91 -30.10
CA SER A 10 2.95 43.50 -30.47
C SER A 10 4.10 42.58 -30.02
N VAL A 11 5.36 43.01 -30.16
CA VAL A 11 6.54 42.24 -29.72
C VAL A 11 6.58 42.11 -28.20
N TYR A 12 6.32 43.20 -27.46
CA TYR A 12 6.26 43.15 -25.99
C TYR A 12 5.17 42.21 -25.50
N TRP A 13 3.99 42.26 -26.13
CA TRP A 13 2.88 41.39 -25.76
C TRP A 13 3.18 39.92 -26.04
N PHE A 14 3.81 39.62 -27.17
CA PHE A 14 4.24 38.25 -27.49
C PHE A 14 5.29 37.72 -26.49
N LEU A 15 6.23 38.58 -26.06
CA LEU A 15 7.23 38.22 -25.06
C LEU A 15 6.59 37.86 -23.70
N ILE A 16 5.60 38.64 -23.26
CA ILE A 16 4.84 38.34 -22.04
C ILE A 16 4.13 36.98 -22.14
N LEU A 17 3.49 36.69 -23.28
CA LEU A 17 2.83 35.40 -23.48
C LEU A 17 3.81 34.23 -23.44
N VAL A 18 5.00 34.37 -24.02
CA VAL A 18 6.04 33.33 -23.97
C VAL A 18 6.47 33.08 -22.53
N ILE A 19 6.71 34.13 -21.74
CA ILE A 19 7.08 33.99 -20.32
C ILE A 19 5.98 33.25 -19.54
N VAL A 20 4.72 33.65 -19.71
CA VAL A 20 3.59 33.02 -19.03
C VAL A 20 3.45 31.55 -19.46
N ALA A 21 3.54 31.26 -20.76
CA ALA A 21 3.46 29.91 -21.28
C ALA A 21 4.59 29.02 -20.75
N THR A 22 5.83 29.52 -20.73
CA THR A 22 6.97 28.79 -20.15
C THR A 22 6.77 28.53 -18.66
N GLY A 23 6.26 29.52 -17.90
CA GLY A 23 5.94 29.34 -16.48
C GLY A 23 4.92 28.22 -16.25
N ILE A 24 3.85 28.19 -17.04
CA ILE A 24 2.83 27.13 -16.97
C ILE A 24 3.43 25.77 -17.28
N VAL A 25 4.20 25.65 -18.38
CA VAL A 25 4.83 24.39 -18.78
C VAL A 25 5.78 23.87 -17.69
N LEU A 26 6.59 24.76 -17.10
CA LEU A 26 7.50 24.36 -16.01
C LEU A 26 6.73 23.89 -14.78
N MET A 27 5.66 24.59 -14.37
CA MET A 27 4.86 24.20 -13.21
C MET A 27 4.17 22.85 -13.42
N VAL A 28 3.56 22.64 -14.60
CA VAL A 28 2.93 21.37 -14.98
C VAL A 28 3.98 20.26 -15.01
N ASN A 29 5.15 20.51 -15.58
CA ASN A 29 6.22 19.52 -15.65
C ASN A 29 6.77 19.15 -14.26
N VAL A 30 6.88 20.11 -13.33
CA VAL A 30 7.29 19.80 -11.95
C VAL A 30 6.21 18.99 -11.22
N PHE A 31 4.94 19.32 -11.42
CA PHE A 31 3.84 18.64 -10.74
C PHE A 31 3.61 17.21 -11.25
N TYR A 32 3.72 16.99 -12.56
CA TYR A 32 3.50 15.67 -13.18
C TYR A 32 4.79 14.91 -13.52
N GLY A 33 5.96 15.53 -13.34
CA GLY A 33 7.25 14.95 -13.75
C GLY A 33 7.75 13.82 -12.84
N ASN A 34 7.40 13.86 -11.55
CA ASN A 34 7.74 12.82 -10.59
C ASN A 34 6.47 12.37 -9.86
N PRO A 35 5.90 11.20 -10.18
CA PRO A 35 4.81 10.65 -9.39
C PRO A 35 5.28 10.47 -7.94
N TYR A 36 4.42 10.81 -6.98
CA TYR A 36 4.70 10.56 -5.57
C TYR A 36 4.68 9.05 -5.33
N ASP A 37 5.71 8.55 -4.65
CA ASP A 37 5.74 7.16 -4.20
C ASP A 37 4.74 6.96 -3.05
N VAL A 38 3.52 6.53 -3.38
CA VAL A 38 2.46 6.25 -2.40
C VAL A 38 2.54 4.83 -1.83
N ARG A 39 3.49 4.00 -2.26
CA ARG A 39 3.51 2.56 -1.91
C ARG A 39 3.65 2.32 -0.41
N GLU A 40 4.40 3.16 0.29
CA GLU A 40 4.54 3.09 1.75
C GLU A 40 3.21 3.37 2.47
N ILE A 41 2.45 4.35 1.96
CA ILE A 41 1.13 4.67 2.50
C ILE A 41 0.14 3.57 2.15
N GLU A 42 0.19 3.03 0.94
CA GLU A 42 -0.65 1.91 0.52
C GLU A 42 -0.38 0.66 1.35
N SER A 43 0.88 0.30 1.60
CA SER A 43 1.22 -0.85 2.44
C SER A 43 0.76 -0.64 3.89
N ALA A 44 0.96 0.56 4.45
CA ALA A 44 0.47 0.87 5.80
C ALA A 44 -1.05 0.85 5.90
N LEU A 45 -1.76 1.36 4.89
CA LEU A 45 -3.22 1.34 4.84
C LEU A 45 -3.74 -0.10 4.72
N LEU A 46 -3.10 -0.93 3.90
CA LEU A 46 -3.41 -2.35 3.79
C LEU A 46 -3.20 -3.06 5.13
N ALA A 47 -2.08 -2.79 5.81
CA ALA A 47 -1.82 -3.35 7.13
C ALA A 47 -2.89 -2.95 8.15
N ASN A 48 -3.35 -1.70 8.11
CA ASN A 48 -4.44 -1.23 8.98
C ASN A 48 -5.75 -1.92 8.67
N LYS A 49 -6.13 -2.02 7.40
CA LYS A 49 -7.37 -2.66 6.97
C LYS A 49 -7.41 -4.15 7.35
N VAL A 50 -6.31 -4.87 7.19
CA VAL A 50 -6.19 -6.27 7.63
C VAL A 50 -6.24 -6.38 9.15
N ALA A 51 -5.53 -5.51 9.87
CA ALA A 51 -5.58 -5.51 11.33
C ALA A 51 -7.00 -5.26 11.86
N ASP A 52 -7.72 -4.31 11.26
CA ASP A 52 -9.11 -4.00 11.62
C ASP A 52 -10.06 -5.14 11.22
N CYS A 53 -9.84 -5.82 10.09
CA CYS A 53 -10.60 -7.03 9.74
C CYS A 53 -10.44 -8.12 10.80
N ILE A 54 -9.26 -8.24 11.41
CA ILE A 54 -8.96 -9.26 12.41
C ILE A 54 -9.51 -8.86 13.79
N TYR A 55 -9.27 -7.61 14.18
CA TYR A 55 -9.55 -7.11 15.52
C TYR A 55 -9.98 -5.64 15.48
N TYR A 56 -11.27 -5.39 15.66
CA TYR A 56 -11.86 -4.06 15.60
C TYR A 56 -12.64 -3.73 16.88
N GLY A 57 -12.46 -2.52 17.40
CA GLY A 57 -13.21 -2.05 18.57
C GLY A 57 -12.97 -2.85 19.86
N GLY A 58 -11.88 -3.62 19.95
CA GLY A 58 -11.60 -4.50 21.08
C GLY A 58 -12.22 -5.90 20.95
N GLU A 59 -12.90 -6.20 19.85
CA GLU A 59 -13.48 -7.50 19.56
C GLU A 59 -12.78 -8.19 18.38
N VAL A 60 -12.66 -9.52 18.51
CA VAL A 60 -12.14 -10.38 17.44
C VAL A 60 -13.24 -10.64 16.43
N ASN A 61 -12.88 -10.65 15.15
CA ASN A 61 -13.78 -11.07 14.11
C ASN A 61 -14.30 -12.51 14.37
N PRO A 62 -15.62 -12.72 14.47
CA PRO A 62 -16.19 -14.03 14.77
C PRO A 62 -15.94 -15.07 13.68
N GLU A 63 -15.53 -14.65 12.47
CA GLU A 63 -15.19 -15.59 11.41
C GLU A 63 -13.83 -16.26 11.59
N ILE A 64 -12.94 -15.69 12.40
CA ILE A 64 -11.61 -16.27 12.65
C ILE A 64 -11.72 -17.58 13.45
N PHE A 65 -12.64 -17.64 14.41
CA PHE A 65 -12.75 -18.75 15.35
C PHE A 65 -14.08 -19.49 15.21
N SER A 66 -14.03 -20.81 15.32
CA SER A 66 -15.22 -21.64 15.49
C SER A 66 -15.84 -21.42 16.88
N VAL A 67 -17.08 -21.89 17.05
CA VAL A 67 -17.79 -21.87 18.36
C VAL A 67 -16.98 -22.59 19.46
N GLN A 68 -16.05 -23.47 19.07
CA GLN A 68 -15.17 -24.24 19.97
C GLN A 68 -13.84 -23.52 20.26
N GLY A 69 -13.61 -22.32 19.70
CA GLY A 69 -12.38 -21.55 19.90
C GLY A 69 -11.19 -22.03 19.05
N VAL A 70 -11.44 -22.78 17.99
CA VAL A 70 -10.42 -23.26 17.04
C VAL A 70 -10.40 -22.34 15.81
N PHE A 71 -9.24 -22.06 15.23
CA PHE A 71 -9.15 -21.30 13.98
C PHE A 71 -9.95 -21.96 12.86
N LYS A 72 -10.77 -21.18 12.16
CA LYS A 72 -11.51 -21.67 10.99
C LYS A 72 -10.59 -21.67 9.78
N GLU A 73 -10.34 -22.85 9.21
CA GLU A 73 -9.62 -22.97 7.93
C GLU A 73 -10.36 -22.24 6.80
N SER A 74 -11.71 -22.17 6.87
CA SER A 74 -12.53 -21.42 5.91
C SER A 74 -12.20 -19.93 5.89
N PHE A 75 -11.80 -19.34 7.02
CA PHE A 75 -11.38 -17.94 7.08
C PHE A 75 -10.02 -17.74 6.40
N ARG A 76 -9.12 -18.74 6.44
CA ARG A 76 -7.88 -18.67 5.66
C ARG A 76 -8.18 -18.68 4.17
N ASP A 77 -9.01 -19.62 3.74
CA ASP A 77 -9.31 -19.83 2.32
C ASP A 77 -10.19 -18.69 1.75
N GLY A 78 -11.03 -18.06 2.60
CA GLY A 78 -11.90 -16.93 2.26
C GLY A 78 -11.38 -15.56 2.70
N PHE A 79 -10.12 -15.46 3.16
CA PHE A 79 -9.59 -14.26 3.83
C PHE A 79 -9.81 -12.96 3.04
N MET A 80 -9.63 -13.01 1.73
CA MET A 80 -9.78 -11.85 0.85
C MET A 80 -11.24 -11.36 0.79
N GLU A 81 -12.19 -12.29 0.73
CA GLU A 81 -13.62 -11.99 0.70
C GLU A 81 -14.12 -11.53 2.08
N ASP A 82 -13.74 -12.28 3.13
CA ASP A 82 -14.13 -12.00 4.52
C ASP A 82 -13.60 -10.64 5.00
N CYS A 83 -12.41 -10.24 4.55
CA CYS A 83 -11.84 -8.91 4.82
C CYS A 83 -12.20 -7.83 3.79
N SER A 84 -13.07 -8.14 2.83
CA SER A 84 -13.47 -7.21 1.76
C SER A 84 -12.26 -6.57 1.07
N LEU A 85 -11.25 -7.39 0.80
CA LEU A 85 -10.03 -7.04 0.09
C LEU A 85 -10.22 -7.41 -1.38
N ASN A 86 -10.54 -6.41 -2.19
CA ASN A 86 -10.64 -6.58 -3.64
C ASN A 86 -9.45 -5.87 -4.30
N PHE A 87 -8.62 -6.65 -4.99
CA PHE A 87 -7.50 -6.15 -5.81
C PHE A 87 -7.70 -6.47 -7.30
N ASP A 88 -8.94 -6.68 -7.73
CA ASP A 88 -9.33 -6.70 -9.15
C ASP A 88 -9.18 -5.28 -9.69
N VAL A 89 -7.94 -4.94 -10.03
CA VAL A 89 -7.65 -3.68 -10.72
C VAL A 89 -7.79 -3.93 -12.21
N GLN A 90 -8.47 -3.01 -12.90
CA GLN A 90 -8.50 -2.99 -14.36
C GLN A 90 -7.09 -2.64 -14.88
N GLY A 91 -6.29 -3.67 -15.20
CA GLY A 91 -4.97 -3.51 -15.78
C GLY A 91 -4.20 -4.84 -15.81
N ASP A 92 -3.47 -5.08 -16.91
CA ASP A 92 -2.61 -6.26 -17.06
C ASP A 92 -1.34 -6.10 -16.22
N PHE A 93 -1.44 -6.33 -14.91
CA PHE A 93 -0.23 -6.52 -14.12
C PHE A 93 0.43 -7.83 -14.54
N VAL A 94 1.68 -7.76 -14.99
CA VAL A 94 2.49 -8.94 -15.33
C VAL A 94 2.63 -9.87 -14.11
N GLN A 95 2.57 -9.31 -12.89
CA GLN A 95 2.62 -10.04 -11.62
C GLN A 95 1.75 -9.37 -10.56
N VAL A 96 1.21 -10.16 -9.63
CA VAL A 96 0.43 -9.65 -8.49
C VAL A 96 1.28 -8.64 -7.69
N PRO A 97 0.84 -7.37 -7.55
CA PRO A 97 1.68 -6.29 -7.03
C PRO A 97 1.66 -6.17 -5.49
N TYR A 98 1.09 -7.15 -4.79
CA TYR A 98 0.98 -7.13 -3.34
C TYR A 98 1.33 -8.48 -2.71
N TYR A 99 1.64 -8.45 -1.41
CA TYR A 99 1.77 -9.61 -0.57
C TYR A 99 1.25 -9.30 0.84
N ILE A 100 0.53 -10.25 1.43
CA ILE A 100 0.00 -10.17 2.80
C ILE A 100 0.39 -11.46 3.52
N GLU A 101 0.91 -11.32 4.73
CA GLU A 101 1.19 -12.42 5.64
C GLU A 101 0.72 -12.07 7.04
N VAL A 102 -0.12 -12.92 7.61
CA VAL A 102 -0.63 -12.80 8.97
C VAL A 102 -0.21 -14.04 9.75
N ASP A 103 0.47 -13.85 10.87
CA ASP A 103 0.85 -14.91 11.79
C ASP A 103 0.23 -14.71 13.17
N PHE A 104 -0.36 -15.78 13.71
CA PHE A 104 -0.97 -15.79 15.02
C PHE A 104 -0.13 -16.65 15.99
N PHE A 105 0.32 -16.04 17.08
CA PHE A 105 1.11 -16.70 18.12
C PHE A 105 0.36 -16.69 19.45
N SER A 106 0.31 -17.81 20.18
CA SER A 106 -0.26 -17.87 21.55
C SER A 106 0.57 -17.17 22.63
N GLY A 107 1.69 -16.53 22.25
CA GLY A 107 2.52 -15.74 23.15
C GLY A 107 3.68 -15.07 22.41
N ILE A 108 4.22 -13.99 23.00
CA ILE A 108 5.26 -13.13 22.39
C ILE A 108 6.53 -13.91 22.03
N ASN A 109 6.87 -14.92 22.83
CA ASN A 109 8.09 -15.72 22.67
C ASN A 109 7.88 -17.03 21.90
N SER A 110 6.65 -17.30 21.41
CA SER A 110 6.41 -18.50 20.63
C SER A 110 7.13 -18.37 19.27
N LYS A 111 7.95 -19.35 18.94
CA LYS A 111 8.62 -19.44 17.63
C LYS A 111 7.73 -20.04 16.56
N LYS A 112 6.63 -20.68 16.95
CA LYS A 112 5.72 -21.38 16.03
C LYS A 112 4.41 -20.62 15.96
N SER A 113 4.06 -20.19 14.75
CA SER A 113 2.74 -19.66 14.42
C SER A 113 1.72 -20.79 14.55
N GLU A 114 0.63 -20.56 15.28
CA GLU A 114 -0.48 -21.51 15.42
C GLU A 114 -1.39 -21.48 14.20
N PHE A 115 -1.46 -20.31 13.55
CA PHE A 115 -2.25 -20.09 12.36
C PHE A 115 -1.56 -19.04 11.50
N ASN A 116 -1.50 -19.29 10.21
CA ASN A 116 -0.85 -18.42 9.24
C ASN A 116 -1.78 -18.24 8.04
N ILE A 117 -1.81 -17.01 7.53
CA ILE A 117 -2.50 -16.63 6.31
C ILE A 117 -1.47 -15.98 5.39
N THR A 118 -1.40 -16.42 4.14
CA THR A 118 -0.55 -15.80 3.13
C THR A 118 -1.32 -15.59 1.85
N GLU A 119 -1.30 -14.37 1.33
CA GLU A 119 -1.95 -13.99 0.08
C GLU A 119 -1.03 -13.15 -0.81
N GLY A 120 -1.19 -13.28 -2.13
CA GLY A 120 -0.41 -12.53 -3.12
C GLY A 120 0.96 -13.12 -3.48
N ASN A 121 1.90 -12.26 -3.91
CA ASN A 121 3.17 -12.68 -4.50
C ASN A 121 4.31 -12.79 -3.47
N ASN A 122 4.62 -14.02 -3.04
CA ASN A 122 5.68 -14.29 -2.07
C ASN A 122 7.09 -13.90 -2.56
N ASN A 123 7.29 -13.70 -3.86
CA ASN A 123 8.59 -13.26 -4.41
C ASN A 123 8.95 -11.82 -4.02
N LEU A 124 8.02 -11.07 -3.40
CA LEU A 124 8.26 -9.70 -2.91
C LEU A 124 8.93 -9.65 -1.53
N LYS A 125 8.93 -10.75 -0.76
CA LYS A 125 9.56 -10.80 0.57
C LYS A 125 11.04 -10.41 0.62
N PRO A 126 11.89 -10.83 -0.35
CA PRO A 126 13.31 -10.49 -0.32
C PRO A 126 13.54 -8.97 -0.32
N ASP A 127 12.71 -8.20 -1.02
CA ASP A 127 12.83 -6.74 -1.15
C ASP A 127 12.80 -6.02 0.21
N CYS A 128 12.06 -6.56 1.18
CA CYS A 128 11.97 -6.00 2.53
C CYS A 128 13.28 -6.06 3.32
N LYS A 129 14.25 -6.89 2.89
CA LYS A 129 15.50 -7.16 3.63
C LYS A 129 16.72 -6.51 2.99
N ILE A 130 16.57 -5.83 1.86
CA ILE A 130 17.68 -5.24 1.12
C ILE A 130 17.80 -3.76 1.47
N GLU A 131 18.84 -3.41 2.22
CA GLU A 131 19.25 -2.01 2.39
C GLU A 131 20.20 -1.63 1.25
N VAL A 132 19.65 -1.21 0.11
CA VAL A 132 20.43 -0.63 -1.00
C VAL A 132 20.19 0.86 -1.13
N ALA A 133 21.23 1.58 -1.57
CA ALA A 133 21.23 3.02 -1.76
C ALA A 133 20.16 3.53 -2.76
N ASP A 134 19.68 2.67 -3.66
CA ASP A 134 18.61 2.99 -4.63
C ASP A 134 17.38 2.10 -4.39
N SER A 135 16.67 2.39 -3.30
CA SER A 135 15.46 1.67 -2.86
C SER A 135 14.18 2.08 -3.61
N SER A 136 14.31 2.96 -4.62
CA SER A 136 13.20 3.49 -5.42
C SER A 136 12.49 2.40 -6.22
N LYS A 137 13.21 1.35 -6.65
CA LYS A 137 12.67 0.25 -7.47
C LYS A 137 12.25 -0.98 -6.65
N LEU A 138 12.49 -0.99 -5.35
CA LEU A 138 12.11 -2.09 -4.48
C LEU A 138 10.67 -1.95 -4.01
N ALA A 139 10.04 -3.07 -3.64
CA ALA A 139 8.76 -3.04 -2.95
C ALA A 139 8.86 -2.31 -1.60
N LYS A 140 7.77 -1.69 -1.16
CA LYS A 140 7.66 -1.09 0.18
C LYS A 140 6.93 -2.06 1.10
N CYS A 141 7.49 -2.24 2.28
CA CYS A 141 7.01 -3.20 3.28
C CYS A 141 6.54 -2.47 4.53
N THR A 142 5.48 -2.98 5.13
CA THR A 142 5.01 -2.52 6.43
C THR A 142 4.77 -3.71 7.33
N ASP A 143 5.48 -3.71 8.45
CA ASP A 143 5.27 -4.62 9.57
C ASP A 143 4.34 -3.96 10.59
N LYS A 144 3.30 -4.69 10.99
CA LYS A 144 2.40 -4.30 12.07
C LYS A 144 2.23 -5.46 13.03
N SER A 145 2.21 -5.20 14.32
CA SER A 145 1.97 -6.24 15.32
C SER A 145 1.07 -5.74 16.43
N PHE A 146 0.17 -6.58 16.92
CA PHE A 146 -0.77 -6.21 17.97
C PHE A 146 -1.19 -7.43 18.78
N PHE A 147 -1.77 -7.18 19.96
CA PHE A 147 -2.37 -8.22 20.78
C PHE A 147 -3.86 -8.29 20.53
N MET A 148 -4.34 -9.52 20.40
CA MET A 148 -5.74 -9.84 20.17
C MET A 148 -6.23 -10.68 21.35
N ARG A 149 -7.30 -10.24 22.01
CA ARG A 149 -7.92 -10.99 23.10
C ARG A 149 -9.21 -11.62 22.62
N THR A 150 -9.33 -12.94 22.71
CA THR A 150 -10.55 -13.66 22.35
C THR A 150 -11.60 -13.57 23.44
N LYS A 151 -12.87 -13.84 23.08
CA LYS A 151 -14.00 -13.86 24.02
C LYS A 151 -13.81 -14.90 25.14
N ASN A 152 -13.06 -15.97 24.87
CA ASN A 152 -12.74 -17.03 25.83
C ASN A 152 -11.56 -16.67 26.76
N GLY A 153 -10.98 -15.48 26.63
CA GLY A 153 -9.87 -15.01 27.45
C GLY A 153 -8.48 -15.40 26.94
N GLY A 154 -8.38 -16.09 25.80
CA GLY A 154 -7.11 -16.36 25.12
C GLY A 154 -6.51 -15.07 24.57
N VAL A 155 -5.18 -14.94 24.62
CA VAL A 155 -4.45 -13.80 24.08
C VAL A 155 -3.51 -14.29 22.99
N TYR A 156 -3.62 -13.69 21.82
CA TYR A 156 -2.77 -13.96 20.68
C TYR A 156 -1.94 -12.72 20.35
N PHE A 157 -0.68 -12.93 20.04
CA PHE A 157 0.16 -11.93 19.41
C PHE A 157 0.07 -12.13 17.90
N VAL A 158 -0.42 -11.12 17.20
CA VAL A 158 -0.60 -11.14 15.75
C VAL A 158 0.53 -10.33 15.12
N LYS A 159 1.24 -10.93 14.17
CA LYS A 159 2.18 -10.23 13.30
C LYS A 159 1.62 -10.18 11.90
N LEU A 160 1.74 -9.02 11.27
CA LEU A 160 1.24 -8.73 9.95
C LEU A 160 2.36 -8.10 9.14
N LEU A 161 2.67 -8.70 8.00
CA LEU A 161 3.56 -8.16 7.00
C LEU A 161 2.73 -7.89 5.74
N THR A 162 2.78 -6.65 5.26
CA THR A 162 2.17 -6.26 3.99
C THR A 162 3.21 -5.64 3.08
N ILE A 163 3.20 -5.99 1.80
CA ILE A 163 4.17 -5.54 0.81
C ILE A 163 3.44 -5.03 -0.42
N ILE A 164 3.88 -3.89 -0.96
CA ILE A 164 3.34 -3.30 -2.20
C ILE A 164 4.50 -3.01 -3.18
N SER A 165 4.36 -3.53 -4.40
CA SER A 165 5.38 -3.50 -5.47
C SER A 165 4.88 -2.80 -6.75
N LYS A 166 3.99 -1.82 -6.64
CA LYS A 166 3.51 -0.98 -7.76
C LYS A 166 4.58 0.01 -8.26
N THR A 167 5.75 -0.50 -8.64
CA THR A 167 6.91 0.27 -9.08
C THR A 167 6.61 1.06 -10.35
N ASN A 168 6.01 0.43 -11.36
CA ASN A 168 5.78 1.07 -12.67
C ASN A 168 4.66 2.12 -12.68
N GLU A 169 3.76 2.10 -11.68
CA GLU A 169 2.66 3.08 -11.58
C GLU A 169 3.04 4.29 -10.70
N ASN A 170 3.97 4.11 -9.76
CA ASN A 170 4.30 5.11 -8.74
C ASN A 170 5.74 5.64 -8.82
N THR A 171 6.60 5.09 -9.69
CA THR A 171 7.94 5.61 -9.97
C THR A 171 8.20 5.60 -11.48
N ASN A 172 8.51 6.78 -12.05
CA ASN A 172 9.02 6.93 -13.41
C ASN A 172 10.55 6.94 -13.39
#